data_AF-A0A1D2S387-F1
#
_entry.id   AF-A0A1D2S387-F1
#
_cell.length_a   1.000
_cell.length_b   1.000
_cell.length_c   1.000
_cell.angle_alpha   90.00
_cell.angle_beta   90.00
_cell.angle_gamma   90.00
#
_symmetry.space_group_name_H-M   'P 1'
#
loop_
_entity.id
_entity.type
_entity.pdbx_description
1 polymer ?
#
loop_
_entity_poly.entity_id
_entity_poly.type
_entity_poly.pdbx_seq_one_letter_code
_entity_poly.pdbx_strand_id
1 'polypeptide(L)'
;MLAEKQSVKPTTEEIKAFFLLLPLLDRERREFQLEIAEKPESFVAKFLTSGFQWAHLYEVPFEQLLKVFLAIAGVDRLVAEASKEDAPYKALLDLPQEIGDMEWSGGTGGKFTYGDLLGYMHAVIGSLDCLLIYGCYLHDLIAEARQGDLQSLLKAIRIDPSVVTGPTASLFISVSVVEGDKPFLKSVGVAMSGKTGRQARYLKKFRLLMQLLHEVGELGRPTRELMELALSVGAYDRVPGAEKNVSELIRKAKKLKHKTISK
;
A
#
# COMPACT_ATOMS: atom_id res chain seq x y z
N MET A 1 -18.68 23.59 -9.32
CA MET A 1 -18.23 22.95 -10.58
C MET A 1 -16.71 22.89 -10.55
N LEU A 2 -16.15 21.78 -10.05
CA LEU A 2 -14.73 21.50 -10.22
C LEU A 2 -14.59 20.99 -11.65
N ALA A 3 -13.88 21.72 -12.50
CA ALA A 3 -13.51 21.22 -13.81
C ALA A 3 -12.79 19.87 -13.61
N GLU A 4 -13.24 18.83 -14.30
CA GLU A 4 -12.49 17.59 -14.44
C GLU A 4 -11.14 17.93 -15.07
N LYS A 5 -10.12 18.20 -14.25
CA LYS A 5 -8.74 18.21 -14.72
C LYS A 5 -8.50 16.82 -15.28
N GLN A 6 -8.33 16.71 -16.59
CA GLN A 6 -7.78 15.50 -17.21
C GLN A 6 -6.54 15.10 -16.41
N SER A 7 -6.53 13.91 -15.83
CA SER A 7 -5.36 13.41 -15.12
C SER A 7 -4.19 13.38 -16.09
N VAL A 8 -3.13 14.12 -15.79
CA VAL A 8 -1.88 14.07 -16.56
C VAL A 8 -1.40 12.62 -16.55
N LYS A 9 -1.05 12.06 -17.71
CA LYS A 9 -0.60 10.66 -17.80
C LYS A 9 0.89 10.59 -17.51
N PRO A 10 1.38 9.64 -16.69
CA PRO A 10 2.80 9.50 -16.44
C PRO A 10 3.51 8.98 -17.70
N THR A 11 4.67 9.54 -17.99
CA THR A 11 5.58 9.09 -19.03
C THR A 11 6.26 7.77 -18.65
N THR A 12 6.88 7.12 -19.63
CA THR A 12 7.64 5.87 -19.41
C THR A 12 8.79 6.09 -18.42
N GLU A 13 9.44 7.24 -18.51
CA GLU A 13 10.56 7.68 -17.70
C GLU A 13 10.12 7.92 -16.25
N GLU A 14 8.99 8.59 -16.05
CA GLU A 14 8.40 8.79 -14.72
C GLU A 14 7.98 7.45 -14.09
N ILE A 15 7.37 6.54 -14.85
CA ILE A 15 7.04 5.19 -14.37
C ILE A 15 8.30 4.44 -13.93
N LYS A 16 9.39 4.52 -14.70
CA LYS A 16 10.68 3.92 -14.34
C LYS A 16 11.23 4.55 -13.05
N ALA A 17 11.12 5.86 -12.89
CA ALA A 17 11.55 6.55 -11.67
C ALA A 17 10.74 6.11 -10.44
N PHE A 18 9.42 5.91 -10.56
CA PHE A 18 8.61 5.31 -9.49
C PHE A 18 9.12 3.93 -9.05
N PHE A 19 9.62 3.09 -9.97
CA PHE A 19 10.19 1.80 -9.60
C PHE A 19 11.50 1.91 -8.81
N LEU A 20 12.23 3.03 -8.95
CA LEU A 20 13.44 3.29 -8.17
C LEU A 20 13.11 3.65 -6.72
N LEU A 21 11.87 4.05 -6.42
CA LEU A 21 11.43 4.26 -5.05
C LEU A 21 11.26 2.96 -4.27
N LEU A 22 10.99 1.83 -4.93
CA LEU A 22 10.83 0.54 -4.24
C LEU A 22 12.08 0.10 -3.44
N PRO A 23 13.30 0.06 -4.03
CA PRO A 23 14.50 -0.27 -3.26
C PRO A 23 14.84 0.77 -2.20
N LEU A 24 14.48 2.05 -2.43
CA LEU A 24 14.61 3.11 -1.44
C LEU A 24 13.73 2.80 -0.22
N LEU A 25 12.44 2.54 -0.42
CA LEU A 25 11.51 2.14 0.66
C LEU A 25 12.00 0.88 1.41
N ASP A 26 12.52 -0.12 0.70
CA ASP A 26 13.09 -1.33 1.32
C ASP A 26 14.37 -1.02 2.13
N ARG A 27 15.12 0.03 1.78
CA ARG A 27 16.28 0.50 2.54
C ARG A 27 15.85 1.25 3.79
N GLU A 28 15.03 2.29 3.64
CA GLU A 28 14.54 3.12 4.76
C GLU A 28 13.84 2.25 5.81
N ARG A 29 13.06 1.25 5.38
CA ARG A 29 12.42 0.29 6.31
C ARG A 29 13.45 -0.49 7.11
N ARG A 30 14.54 -0.95 6.50
CA ARG A 30 15.59 -1.71 7.19
C ARG A 30 16.35 -0.85 8.17
N GLU A 31 16.69 0.37 7.78
CA GLU A 31 17.36 1.34 8.65
C GLU A 31 16.48 1.66 9.87
N PHE A 32 15.20 1.96 9.65
CA PHE A 32 14.24 2.17 10.73
C PHE A 32 14.13 0.97 11.69
N GLN A 33 14.11 -0.26 11.17
CA GLN A 33 14.08 -1.46 12.02
C GLN A 33 15.38 -1.64 12.83
N LEU A 34 16.53 -1.27 12.26
CA LEU A 34 17.80 -1.30 12.98
C LEU A 34 17.82 -0.26 14.11
N GLU A 35 17.34 0.95 13.87
CA GLU A 35 17.23 1.99 14.90
C GLU A 35 16.37 1.55 16.08
N ILE A 36 15.22 0.89 15.81
CA ILE A 36 14.37 0.31 16.85
C ILE A 36 15.14 -0.75 17.64
N ALA A 37 15.88 -1.63 16.96
CA ALA A 37 16.62 -2.72 17.59
C ALA A 37 17.80 -2.22 18.44
N GLU A 38 18.45 -1.13 18.05
CA GLU A 38 19.57 -0.54 18.77
C GLU A 38 19.14 0.16 20.07
N LYS A 39 17.96 0.83 20.08
CA LYS A 39 17.48 1.62 21.22
C LYS A 39 16.00 1.38 21.53
N PRO A 40 15.60 0.15 21.86
CA PRO A 40 14.19 -0.22 22.01
C PRO A 40 13.48 0.59 23.11
N GLU A 41 14.13 0.84 24.25
CA GLU A 41 13.54 1.60 25.36
C GLU A 41 13.28 3.07 24.97
N SER A 42 14.24 3.71 24.29
CA SER A 42 14.07 5.07 23.79
C SER A 42 12.99 5.15 22.72
N PHE A 43 12.88 4.13 21.87
CA PHE A 43 11.83 4.04 20.88
C PHE A 43 10.45 3.90 21.53
N VAL A 44 10.33 3.00 22.51
CA VAL A 44 9.10 2.77 23.29
C VAL A 44 8.66 4.08 23.95
N ALA A 45 9.55 4.75 24.68
CA ALA A 45 9.23 5.99 25.37
C ALA A 45 8.80 7.12 24.42
N LYS A 46 9.39 7.19 23.23
CA LYS A 46 9.12 8.26 22.25
C LYS A 46 7.88 7.99 21.38
N PHE A 47 7.71 6.75 20.92
CA PHE A 47 6.74 6.42 19.86
C PHE A 47 5.58 5.55 20.33
N LEU A 48 5.76 4.69 21.34
CA LEU A 48 4.69 3.84 21.88
C LEU A 48 3.86 4.60 22.92
N THR A 49 3.37 5.77 22.51
CA THR A 49 2.52 6.65 23.31
C THR A 49 1.04 6.37 23.02
N SER A 50 0.14 7.16 23.63
CA SER A 50 -1.28 7.14 23.27
C SER A 50 -1.45 7.35 21.76
N GLY A 51 -2.23 6.50 21.10
CA GLY A 51 -2.46 6.55 19.65
C GLY A 51 -1.68 5.52 18.83
N PHE A 52 -0.76 4.75 19.45
CA PHE A 52 -0.05 3.65 18.77
C PHE A 52 -0.95 2.41 18.58
N GLN A 53 -1.94 2.52 17.70
CA GLN A 53 -2.75 1.42 17.16
C GLN A 53 -3.17 1.79 15.74
N TRP A 54 -2.92 0.94 14.76
CA TRP A 54 -3.17 1.30 13.35
C TRP A 54 -4.05 0.31 12.60
N ALA A 55 -4.36 -0.85 13.16
CA ALA A 55 -5.14 -1.88 12.46
C ALA A 55 -6.51 -1.37 11.98
N HIS A 56 -7.12 -0.45 12.72
CA HIS A 56 -8.39 0.18 12.33
C HIS A 56 -8.26 1.09 11.09
N LEU A 57 -7.07 1.61 10.79
CA LEU A 57 -6.81 2.43 9.61
C LEU A 57 -6.92 1.63 8.31
N TYR A 58 -6.78 0.30 8.38
CA TYR A 58 -7.00 -0.60 7.26
C TYR A 58 -8.48 -0.70 6.83
N GLU A 59 -9.41 -0.18 7.63
CA GLU A 59 -10.82 -0.09 7.25
C GLU A 59 -11.11 1.08 6.28
N VAL A 60 -10.16 2.01 6.16
CA VAL A 60 -10.27 3.26 5.42
C VAL A 60 -9.71 3.10 4.00
N PRO A 61 -10.34 3.66 2.95
CA PRO A 61 -9.78 3.66 1.60
C PRO A 61 -8.36 4.23 1.55
N PHE A 62 -7.49 3.61 0.77
CA PHE A 62 -6.06 3.93 0.74
C PHE A 62 -5.78 5.41 0.39
N GLU A 63 -6.54 6.00 -0.52
CA GLU A 63 -6.40 7.43 -0.85
C GLU A 63 -6.65 8.34 0.36
N GLN A 64 -7.68 8.04 1.15
CA GLN A 64 -7.99 8.78 2.36
C GLN A 64 -6.91 8.56 3.43
N LEU A 65 -6.45 7.32 3.59
CA LEU A 65 -5.33 7.00 4.47
C LEU A 65 -4.07 7.79 4.11
N LEU A 66 -3.70 7.81 2.82
CA LEU A 66 -2.54 8.53 2.32
C LEU A 66 -2.68 10.03 2.54
N LYS A 67 -3.84 10.61 2.24
CA LYS A 67 -4.12 12.03 2.47
C LYS A 67 -3.93 12.42 3.93
N VAL A 68 -4.45 11.63 4.86
CA VAL A 68 -4.31 11.90 6.30
C VAL A 68 -2.86 11.71 6.74
N PHE A 69 -2.18 10.67 6.24
CA PHE A 69 -0.75 10.47 6.52
C PHE A 69 0.09 11.67 6.09
N LEU A 70 -0.14 12.25 4.90
CA LEU A 70 0.61 13.43 4.44
C LEU A 70 0.41 14.64 5.37
N ALA A 71 -0.79 14.83 5.91
CA ALA A 71 -1.05 15.88 6.89
C ALA A 71 -0.37 15.60 8.24
N ILE A 72 -0.34 14.34 8.68
CA ILE A 72 0.36 13.94 9.91
C ILE A 72 1.88 14.09 9.75
N ALA A 73 2.41 13.77 8.58
CA ALA A 73 3.82 13.98 8.24
C ALA A 73 4.16 15.47 8.07
N GLY A 74 3.17 16.35 7.90
CA GLY A 74 3.37 17.79 7.73
C GLY A 74 3.81 18.18 6.31
N VAL A 75 3.61 17.30 5.33
CA VAL A 75 4.06 17.47 3.94
C VAL A 75 2.90 17.60 2.95
N ASP A 76 1.65 17.64 3.44
CA ASP A 76 0.44 17.76 2.61
C ASP A 76 0.44 18.99 1.72
N ARG A 77 0.95 20.14 2.22
CA ARG A 77 1.07 21.38 1.43
C ARG A 77 2.09 21.25 0.31
N LEU A 78 3.28 20.69 0.61
CA LEU A 78 4.33 20.47 -0.39
C LEU A 78 3.84 19.55 -1.50
N VAL A 79 3.17 18.45 -1.16
CA VAL A 79 2.55 17.55 -2.14
C VAL A 79 1.46 18.25 -2.94
N ALA A 80 0.62 19.06 -2.29
CA ALA A 80 -0.42 19.82 -2.97
C ALA A 80 0.13 20.89 -3.93
N GLU A 81 1.28 21.48 -3.62
CA GLU A 81 1.98 22.44 -4.47
C GLU A 81 2.65 21.74 -5.65
N ALA A 82 3.43 20.68 -5.41
CA ALA A 82 4.04 19.85 -6.45
C ALA A 82 3.00 19.31 -7.46
N SER A 83 1.81 18.94 -6.99
CA SER A 83 0.72 18.45 -7.86
C SER A 83 0.14 19.49 -8.84
N LYS A 84 0.44 20.79 -8.63
CA LYS A 84 -0.03 21.89 -9.47
C LYS A 84 1.01 22.34 -10.49
N GLU A 85 2.23 21.83 -10.42
CA GLU A 85 3.28 22.13 -11.39
C GLU A 85 2.96 21.58 -12.78
N ASP A 86 3.65 22.10 -13.80
CA ASP A 86 3.52 21.63 -15.18
C ASP A 86 3.99 20.16 -15.35
N ALA A 87 4.96 19.74 -14.53
CA ALA A 87 5.52 18.39 -14.50
C ALA A 87 5.31 17.74 -13.11
N PRO A 88 4.06 17.43 -12.72
CA PRO A 88 3.71 17.09 -11.35
C PRO A 88 4.35 15.79 -10.86
N TYR A 89 4.54 14.80 -11.74
CA TYR A 89 5.20 13.54 -11.35
C TYR A 89 6.68 13.75 -11.03
N LYS A 90 7.38 14.57 -11.82
CA LYS A 90 8.77 14.92 -11.54
C LYS A 90 8.88 15.67 -10.22
N ALA A 91 8.04 16.70 -10.01
CA ALA A 91 8.01 17.44 -8.75
C ALA A 91 7.80 16.53 -7.54
N LEU A 92 6.83 15.60 -7.61
CA LEU A 92 6.58 14.62 -6.56
C LEU A 92 7.73 13.64 -6.33
N LEU A 93 8.50 13.29 -7.38
CA LEU A 93 9.65 12.39 -7.28
C LEU A 93 10.87 13.08 -6.65
N ASP A 94 10.96 14.40 -6.74
CA ASP A 94 12.04 15.21 -6.18
C ASP A 94 11.79 15.57 -4.69
N LEU A 95 10.52 15.59 -4.25
CA LEU A 95 10.12 15.90 -2.86
C LEU A 95 10.86 15.14 -1.75
N PRO A 96 11.20 13.84 -1.85
CA PRO A 96 11.93 13.15 -0.79
C PRO A 96 13.25 13.82 -0.41
N GLN A 97 13.92 14.48 -1.36
CA GLN A 97 15.17 15.22 -1.09
C GLN A 97 14.89 16.49 -0.26
N GLU A 98 13.79 17.17 -0.52
CA GLU A 98 13.39 18.38 0.19
C GLU A 98 12.88 18.07 1.61
N ILE A 99 12.19 16.94 1.77
CA ILE A 99 11.63 16.51 3.06
C ILE A 99 12.72 15.98 4.01
N GLY A 100 13.80 15.39 3.48
CA GLY A 100 14.84 14.74 4.27
C GLY A 100 15.48 15.63 5.35
N ASP A 101 15.49 16.94 5.13
CA ASP A 101 16.09 17.93 6.05
C ASP A 101 15.07 18.59 7.00
N MET A 102 13.79 18.22 6.93
CA MET A 102 12.73 18.84 7.74
C MET A 102 12.65 18.22 9.14
N GLU A 103 12.73 19.07 10.18
CA GLU A 103 12.34 18.66 11.53
C GLU A 103 10.82 18.48 11.63
N TRP A 104 10.37 17.31 12.07
CA TRP A 104 8.95 17.04 12.24
C TRP A 104 8.39 17.75 13.47
N SER A 105 7.39 18.61 13.25
CA SER A 105 6.82 19.51 14.27
C SER A 105 5.38 19.14 14.69
N GLY A 106 5.03 17.85 14.71
CA GLY A 106 3.67 17.41 15.05
C GLY A 106 2.65 17.49 13.90
N GLY A 107 3.14 17.46 12.66
CA GLY A 107 2.32 17.52 11.44
C GLY A 107 1.61 18.87 11.23
N THR A 108 0.64 18.88 10.31
CA THR A 108 -0.09 20.09 9.92
C THR A 108 -0.91 20.62 11.09
N GLY A 109 -0.50 21.79 11.59
CA GLY A 109 -1.10 22.43 12.76
C GLY A 109 -0.53 21.98 14.12
N GLY A 110 0.48 21.11 14.15
CA GLY A 110 1.22 20.74 15.37
C GLY A 110 0.42 19.95 16.40
N LYS A 111 -0.58 19.17 15.95
CA LYS A 111 -1.53 18.47 16.84
C LYS A 111 -1.29 16.96 16.94
N PHE A 112 -0.43 16.41 16.09
CA PHE A 112 -0.22 14.96 16.03
C PHE A 112 0.94 14.53 16.91
N THR A 113 0.81 13.32 17.47
CA THR A 113 1.82 12.68 18.28
C THR A 113 2.74 11.79 17.44
N TYR A 114 3.90 11.43 17.97
CA TYR A 114 4.78 10.44 17.34
C TYR A 114 4.08 9.08 17.17
N GLY A 115 3.14 8.74 18.05
CA GLY A 115 2.30 7.54 17.93
C GLY A 115 1.39 7.59 16.69
N ASP A 116 0.78 8.76 16.42
CA ASP A 116 -0.04 8.95 15.21
C ASP A 116 0.81 8.81 13.94
N LEU A 117 1.96 9.50 13.89
CA LEU A 117 2.88 9.42 12.75
C LEU A 117 3.29 7.97 12.48
N LEU A 118 3.71 7.26 13.51
CA LEU A 118 4.15 5.88 13.40
C LEU A 118 3.00 4.94 13.00
N GLY A 119 1.82 5.09 13.61
CA GLY A 119 0.65 4.28 13.29
C GLY A 119 0.21 4.42 11.83
N TYR A 120 0.09 5.66 11.34
CA TYR A 120 -0.26 5.92 9.94
C TYR A 120 0.83 5.46 8.98
N MET A 121 2.11 5.64 9.32
CA MET A 121 3.22 5.13 8.53
C MET A 121 3.14 3.59 8.38
N HIS A 122 2.90 2.87 9.47
CA HIS A 122 2.71 1.41 9.42
C HIS A 122 1.52 1.01 8.55
N ALA A 123 0.38 1.69 8.65
CA ALA A 123 -0.79 1.40 7.83
C ALA A 123 -0.55 1.66 6.33
N VAL A 124 0.16 2.74 5.98
CA VAL A 124 0.54 3.02 4.58
C VAL A 124 1.48 1.93 4.07
N ILE A 125 2.52 1.58 4.84
CA ILE A 125 3.49 0.54 4.49
C ILE A 125 2.79 -0.82 4.31
N GLY A 126 1.93 -1.23 5.24
CA GLY A 126 1.17 -2.48 5.15
C GLY A 126 0.25 -2.52 3.93
N SER A 127 -0.37 -1.39 3.59
CA SER A 127 -1.18 -1.27 2.37
C SER A 127 -0.36 -1.40 1.09
N LEU A 128 0.84 -0.81 1.05
CA LEU A 128 1.77 -0.98 -0.06
C LEU A 128 2.32 -2.41 -0.15
N ASP A 129 2.63 -3.06 0.97
CA ASP A 129 3.04 -4.46 0.98
C ASP A 129 1.94 -5.38 0.44
N CYS A 130 0.69 -5.13 0.84
CA CYS A 130 -0.46 -5.80 0.28
C CYS A 130 -0.55 -5.62 -1.23
N LEU A 131 -0.33 -4.39 -1.73
CA LEU A 131 -0.30 -4.11 -3.17
C LEU A 131 0.80 -4.93 -3.87
N LEU A 132 2.01 -4.95 -3.32
CA LEU A 132 3.14 -5.67 -3.90
C LEU A 132 2.96 -7.19 -3.87
N ILE A 133 2.21 -7.73 -2.91
CA ILE A 133 2.01 -9.18 -2.72
C ILE A 133 0.75 -9.70 -3.41
N TYR A 134 -0.34 -8.95 -3.36
CA TYR A 134 -1.67 -9.38 -3.84
C TYR A 134 -2.21 -8.53 -5.00
N GLY A 135 -1.65 -7.36 -5.26
CA GLY A 135 -2.11 -6.46 -6.35
C GLY A 135 -3.31 -5.59 -5.96
N CYS A 136 -3.62 -5.49 -4.68
CA CYS A 136 -4.67 -4.65 -4.11
C CYS A 136 -4.19 -4.05 -2.79
N TYR A 137 -4.84 -2.98 -2.34
CA TYR A 137 -4.54 -2.40 -1.04
C TYR A 137 -5.16 -3.24 0.08
N LEU A 138 -4.65 -3.08 1.29
CA LEU A 138 -5.10 -3.89 2.41
C LEU A 138 -6.59 -3.63 2.72
N HIS A 139 -7.06 -2.39 2.56
CA HIS A 139 -8.48 -2.05 2.71
C HIS A 139 -9.40 -2.79 1.72
N ASP A 140 -8.91 -3.14 0.51
CA ASP A 140 -9.69 -3.94 -0.45
C ASP A 140 -9.96 -5.34 0.12
N LEU A 141 -8.95 -5.97 0.73
CA LEU A 141 -9.10 -7.28 1.35
C LEU A 141 -10.04 -7.23 2.56
N ILE A 142 -9.99 -6.14 3.33
CA ILE A 142 -10.91 -5.93 4.45
C ILE A 142 -12.34 -5.71 3.95
N ALA A 143 -12.54 -4.95 2.89
CA ALA A 143 -13.86 -4.76 2.28
C ALA A 143 -14.45 -6.09 1.75
N GLU A 144 -13.62 -6.95 1.13
CA GLU A 144 -14.02 -8.31 0.75
C GLU A 144 -14.37 -9.17 1.98
N ALA A 145 -13.58 -9.09 3.05
CA ALA A 145 -13.84 -9.80 4.29
C ALA A 145 -15.16 -9.38 4.94
N ARG A 146 -15.50 -8.08 4.96
CA ARG A 146 -16.80 -7.59 5.44
C ARG A 146 -17.98 -8.20 4.70
N GLN A 147 -17.78 -8.63 3.45
CA GLN A 147 -18.78 -9.31 2.64
C GLN A 147 -18.76 -10.85 2.79
N GLY A 148 -17.99 -11.36 3.75
CA GLY A 148 -17.91 -12.79 4.08
C GLY A 148 -16.75 -13.54 3.43
N ASP A 149 -15.85 -12.88 2.69
CA ASP A 149 -14.66 -13.56 2.16
C ASP A 149 -13.58 -13.72 3.24
N LEU A 150 -13.69 -14.80 4.01
CA LEU A 150 -12.73 -15.17 5.05
C LEU A 150 -11.32 -15.40 4.50
N GLN A 151 -11.16 -15.75 3.22
CA GLN A 151 -9.82 -15.92 2.64
C GLN A 151 -9.12 -14.58 2.47
N SER A 152 -9.86 -13.52 2.14
CA SER A 152 -9.32 -12.16 2.08
C SER A 152 -8.96 -11.63 3.46
N LEU A 153 -9.73 -11.95 4.50
CA LEU A 153 -9.34 -11.67 5.89
C LEU A 153 -8.01 -12.34 6.26
N LEU A 154 -7.86 -13.63 5.96
CA LEU A 154 -6.62 -14.36 6.22
C LEU A 154 -5.43 -13.83 5.41
N LYS A 155 -5.65 -13.29 4.20
CA LYS A 155 -4.59 -12.60 3.43
C LYS A 155 -4.19 -11.30 4.11
N ALA A 156 -5.15 -10.49 4.58
CA ALA A 156 -4.87 -9.26 5.31
C ALA A 156 -4.04 -9.53 6.59
N ILE A 157 -4.43 -10.52 7.39
CA ILE A 157 -3.69 -10.93 8.60
C ILE A 157 -2.27 -11.42 8.28
N ARG A 158 -2.05 -12.05 7.11
CA ARG A 158 -0.70 -12.45 6.67
C ARG A 158 0.19 -11.27 6.30
N ILE A 159 -0.38 -10.15 5.85
CA ILE A 159 0.37 -8.93 5.58
C ILE A 159 0.76 -8.28 6.91
N ASP A 160 -0.22 -8.11 7.79
CA ASP A 160 -0.01 -7.50 9.09
C ASP A 160 -0.85 -8.22 10.16
N PRO A 161 -0.19 -8.95 11.10
CA PRO A 161 -0.89 -9.65 12.16
C PRO A 161 -1.73 -8.74 13.06
N SER A 162 -1.45 -7.43 13.15
CA SER A 162 -2.25 -6.49 13.95
C SER A 162 -3.69 -6.36 13.44
N VAL A 163 -3.97 -6.74 12.18
CA VAL A 163 -5.31 -6.77 11.58
C VAL A 163 -6.32 -7.50 12.47
N VAL A 164 -5.91 -8.49 13.26
CA VAL A 164 -6.79 -9.22 14.19
C VAL A 164 -7.47 -8.31 15.23
N THR A 165 -6.88 -7.14 15.50
CA THR A 165 -7.42 -6.13 16.41
C THR A 165 -8.36 -5.13 15.71
N GLY A 166 -8.44 -5.18 14.39
CA GLY A 166 -9.32 -4.33 13.59
C GLY A 166 -10.80 -4.72 13.75
N PRO A 167 -11.75 -3.79 13.52
CA PRO A 167 -13.18 -4.02 13.70
C PRO A 167 -13.68 -5.26 12.94
N THR A 168 -13.38 -5.38 11.64
CA THR A 168 -13.85 -6.51 10.82
C THR A 168 -13.32 -7.84 11.34
N ALA A 169 -12.01 -7.94 11.62
CA ALA A 169 -11.40 -9.19 12.08
C ALA A 169 -11.91 -9.60 13.46
N SER A 170 -12.01 -8.64 14.37
CA SER A 170 -12.48 -8.87 15.75
C SER A 170 -13.90 -9.43 15.77
N LEU A 171 -14.78 -8.97 14.89
CA LEU A 171 -16.13 -9.50 14.73
C LEU A 171 -16.12 -10.98 14.32
N PHE A 172 -15.43 -11.33 13.23
CA PHE A 172 -15.37 -12.71 12.76
C PHE A 172 -14.73 -13.64 13.78
N ILE A 173 -13.65 -13.22 14.43
CA ILE A 173 -13.00 -14.01 15.48
C ILE A 173 -13.96 -14.23 16.65
N SER A 174 -14.67 -13.20 17.10
CA SER A 174 -15.62 -13.30 18.21
C SER A 174 -16.77 -14.27 17.90
N VAL A 175 -17.35 -14.17 16.70
CA VAL A 175 -18.41 -15.08 16.24
C VAL A 175 -17.89 -16.52 16.19
N SER A 176 -16.72 -16.75 15.58
CA SER A 176 -16.13 -18.09 15.50
C SER A 176 -15.79 -18.69 16.86
N VAL A 177 -15.44 -17.88 17.86
CA VAL A 177 -15.24 -18.35 19.24
C VAL A 177 -16.56 -18.85 19.83
N VAL A 178 -17.65 -18.09 19.66
CA VAL A 178 -18.98 -18.45 20.15
C VAL A 178 -19.50 -19.72 19.46
N GLU A 179 -19.29 -19.85 18.16
CA GLU A 179 -19.72 -21.01 17.36
C GLU A 179 -18.81 -22.24 17.52
N GLY A 180 -17.63 -22.08 18.12
CA GLY A 180 -16.66 -23.16 18.24
C GLY A 180 -15.99 -23.55 16.91
N ASP A 181 -15.85 -22.62 15.96
CA ASP A 181 -15.19 -22.83 14.66
C ASP A 181 -13.66 -22.90 14.83
N LYS A 182 -13.19 -24.05 15.36
CA LYS A 182 -11.77 -24.35 15.52
C LYS A 182 -10.99 -24.31 14.19
N PRO A 183 -11.51 -24.81 13.04
CA PRO A 183 -10.83 -24.70 11.76
C PRO A 183 -10.48 -23.27 11.35
N PHE A 184 -11.41 -22.31 11.50
CA PHE A 184 -11.13 -20.90 11.19
C PHE A 184 -10.10 -20.30 12.16
N LEU A 185 -10.27 -20.51 13.47
CA LEU A 185 -9.33 -20.00 14.48
C LEU A 185 -7.90 -20.51 14.28
N LYS A 186 -7.76 -21.80 13.91
CA LYS A 186 -6.45 -22.37 13.52
C LYS A 186 -5.87 -21.65 12.30
N SER A 187 -6.72 -21.34 11.31
CA SER A 187 -6.30 -20.62 10.10
C SER A 187 -5.85 -19.19 10.40
N VAL A 188 -6.50 -18.51 11.35
CA VAL A 188 -6.05 -17.19 11.87
C VAL A 188 -4.67 -17.32 12.50
N GLY A 189 -4.45 -18.30 13.39
CA GLY A 189 -3.14 -18.53 13.99
C GLY A 189 -2.04 -18.81 12.96
N VAL A 190 -2.34 -19.55 11.89
CA VAL A 190 -1.40 -19.76 10.77
C VAL A 190 -1.15 -18.45 10.01
N ALA A 191 -2.18 -17.64 9.76
CA ALA A 191 -2.04 -16.37 9.06
C ALA A 191 -1.15 -15.38 9.84
N MET A 192 -1.29 -15.32 11.16
CA MET A 192 -0.47 -14.45 12.03
C MET A 192 1.03 -14.75 11.98
N SER A 193 1.44 -15.92 11.47
CA SER A 193 2.86 -16.21 11.24
C SER A 193 3.50 -15.38 10.10
N GLY A 194 2.71 -14.58 9.37
CA GLY A 194 3.21 -13.61 8.39
C GLY A 194 3.84 -14.22 7.13
N LYS A 195 3.69 -15.54 6.92
CA LYS A 195 4.30 -16.23 5.78
C LYS A 195 3.57 -15.90 4.48
N THR A 196 4.07 -14.90 3.77
CA THR A 196 3.68 -14.58 2.40
C THR A 196 4.60 -15.33 1.44
N GLY A 197 4.03 -16.05 0.45
CA GLY A 197 4.79 -16.96 -0.40
C GLY A 197 5.90 -16.25 -1.21
N ARG A 198 7.06 -16.90 -1.38
CA ARG A 198 8.20 -16.36 -2.16
C ARG A 198 7.87 -16.05 -3.63
N GLN A 199 6.83 -16.68 -4.17
CA GLN A 199 6.39 -16.55 -5.56
C GLN A 199 5.93 -15.14 -5.94
N ALA A 200 5.66 -14.25 -4.97
CA ALA A 200 5.20 -12.88 -5.25
C ALA A 200 6.33 -11.90 -5.62
N ARG A 201 7.62 -12.24 -5.40
CA ARG A 201 8.72 -11.26 -5.46
C ARG A 201 8.99 -10.70 -6.87
N TYR A 202 8.89 -11.52 -7.90
CA TYR A 202 9.16 -11.07 -9.28
C TYR A 202 8.01 -10.23 -9.88
N LEU A 203 6.84 -10.22 -9.24
CA LEU A 203 5.66 -9.48 -9.70
C LEU A 203 5.48 -8.11 -9.03
N LYS A 204 6.38 -7.70 -8.13
CA LYS A 204 6.26 -6.44 -7.37
C LYS A 204 6.07 -5.23 -8.31
N LYS A 205 6.99 -5.04 -9.25
CA LYS A 205 6.94 -3.92 -10.21
C LYS A 205 5.72 -4.01 -11.13
N PHE A 206 5.39 -5.21 -11.60
CA PHE A 206 4.20 -5.45 -12.41
C PHE A 206 2.91 -5.05 -11.69
N ARG A 207 2.72 -5.44 -10.43
CA ARG A 207 1.53 -5.09 -9.63
C ARG A 207 1.45 -3.61 -9.36
N LEU A 208 2.58 -2.98 -9.02
CA LEU A 208 2.65 -1.53 -8.86
C LEU A 208 2.26 -0.81 -10.16
N LEU A 209 2.77 -1.25 -11.31
CA LEU A 209 2.39 -0.69 -12.62
C LEU A 209 0.89 -0.80 -12.87
N MET A 210 0.30 -1.99 -12.66
CA MET A 210 -1.13 -2.19 -12.90
C MET A 210 -1.99 -1.32 -11.96
N GLN A 211 -1.56 -1.11 -10.72
CA GLN A 211 -2.24 -0.21 -9.79
C GLN A 211 -2.11 1.26 -10.21
N LEU A 212 -0.90 1.71 -10.55
CA LEU A 212 -0.69 3.07 -11.02
C LEU A 212 -1.57 3.36 -12.24
N LEU A 213 -1.57 2.47 -13.24
CA LEU A 213 -2.40 2.60 -14.43
C LEU A 213 -3.90 2.56 -14.11
N HIS A 214 -4.31 1.84 -13.08
CA HIS A 214 -5.70 1.84 -12.62
C HIS A 214 -6.10 3.20 -12.06
N GLU A 215 -5.26 3.78 -11.20
CA GLU A 215 -5.52 5.07 -10.54
C GLU A 215 -5.52 6.24 -11.50
N VAL A 216 -4.69 6.21 -12.54
CA VAL A 216 -4.69 7.24 -13.59
C VAL A 216 -5.69 6.95 -14.73
N GLY A 217 -6.56 5.94 -14.59
CA GLY A 217 -7.60 5.62 -15.58
C GLY A 217 -7.10 4.95 -16.88
N GLU A 218 -5.84 4.50 -16.92
CA GLU A 218 -5.18 3.96 -18.10
C GLU A 218 -5.15 2.41 -18.17
N LEU A 219 -5.66 1.72 -17.15
CA LEU A 219 -5.76 0.25 -17.15
C LEU A 219 -6.69 -0.27 -18.27
N GLY A 220 -7.57 0.58 -18.82
CA GLY A 220 -8.48 0.25 -19.91
C GLY A 220 -7.80 -0.09 -21.25
N ARG A 221 -6.56 0.35 -21.47
CA ARG A 221 -5.81 0.19 -22.73
C ARG A 221 -5.76 -1.25 -23.27
N PRO A 222 -5.62 -1.46 -24.59
CA PRO A 222 -5.45 -2.79 -25.17
C PRO A 222 -4.34 -3.59 -24.47
N THR A 223 -4.58 -4.89 -24.25
CA THR A 223 -3.64 -5.77 -23.54
C THR A 223 -2.25 -5.76 -24.16
N ARG A 224 -2.16 -5.63 -25.49
CA ARG A 224 -0.90 -5.54 -26.22
C ARG A 224 -0.09 -4.29 -25.82
N GLU A 225 -0.72 -3.12 -25.77
CA GLU A 225 -0.05 -1.88 -25.36
C GLU A 225 0.44 -1.96 -23.90
N LEU A 226 -0.39 -2.50 -23.01
CA LEU A 226 -0.03 -2.71 -21.60
C LEU A 226 1.14 -3.69 -21.44
N MET A 227 1.18 -4.74 -22.28
CA MET A 227 2.28 -5.70 -22.31
C MET A 227 3.57 -5.05 -22.80
N GLU A 228 3.51 -4.31 -23.91
CA GLU A 228 4.66 -3.59 -24.46
C GLU A 228 5.21 -2.57 -23.43
N LEU A 229 4.32 -1.83 -22.76
CA LEU A 229 4.68 -0.92 -21.66
C LEU A 229 5.35 -1.67 -20.50
N ALA A 230 4.73 -2.74 -19.99
CA ALA A 230 5.29 -3.49 -18.85
C ALA A 230 6.71 -4.02 -19.14
N LEU A 231 6.97 -4.45 -20.38
CA LEU A 231 8.29 -4.91 -20.82
C LEU A 231 9.26 -3.76 -21.11
N SER A 232 8.79 -2.56 -21.47
CA SER A 232 9.65 -1.40 -21.76
C SER A 232 10.10 -0.67 -20.49
N VAL A 233 9.25 -0.63 -19.46
CA VAL A 233 9.58 -0.04 -18.14
C VAL A 233 10.30 -1.02 -17.21
N GLY A 234 10.51 -2.27 -17.63
CA GLY A 234 11.15 -3.30 -16.80
C GLY A 234 10.30 -3.71 -15.60
N ALA A 235 8.97 -3.67 -15.75
CA ALA A 235 8.04 -4.19 -14.75
C ALA A 235 7.98 -5.74 -14.75
N TYR A 236 8.44 -6.35 -15.85
CA TYR A 236 8.57 -7.79 -16.04
C TYR A 236 9.79 -8.08 -16.92
N ASP A 237 10.51 -9.18 -16.63
CA ASP A 237 11.74 -9.53 -17.35
C ASP A 237 11.46 -10.10 -18.75
N ARG A 238 12.30 -9.74 -19.73
CA ARG A 238 12.23 -10.26 -21.10
C ARG A 238 12.81 -11.67 -21.18
N VAL A 239 12.01 -12.65 -20.77
CA VAL A 239 12.32 -14.09 -20.86
C VAL A 239 11.46 -14.77 -21.92
N PRO A 240 11.86 -15.94 -22.46
CA PRO A 240 11.02 -16.71 -23.36
C PRO A 240 9.62 -16.93 -22.79
N GLY A 241 8.58 -16.59 -23.56
CA GLY A 241 7.19 -16.69 -23.13
C GLY A 241 6.68 -15.53 -22.25
N ALA A 242 7.49 -14.49 -22.00
CA ALA A 242 7.09 -13.32 -21.20
C ALA A 242 5.81 -12.67 -21.76
N GLU A 243 5.68 -12.50 -23.07
CA GLU A 243 4.50 -11.87 -23.69
C GLU A 243 3.18 -12.57 -23.32
N LYS A 244 3.16 -13.91 -23.42
CA LYS A 244 2.00 -14.72 -23.04
C LYS A 244 1.69 -14.59 -21.55
N ASN A 245 2.73 -14.68 -20.71
CA ASN A 245 2.59 -14.61 -19.26
C ASN A 245 2.10 -13.22 -18.80
N VAL A 246 2.68 -12.15 -19.33
CA VAL A 246 2.30 -10.77 -19.04
C VAL A 246 0.87 -10.49 -19.51
N SER A 247 0.48 -10.97 -20.69
CA SER A 247 -0.89 -10.84 -21.19
C SER A 247 -1.93 -11.52 -20.27
N GLU A 248 -1.63 -12.73 -19.80
CA GLU A 248 -2.43 -13.45 -18.80
C GLU A 248 -2.56 -12.64 -17.49
N LEU A 249 -1.44 -12.10 -16.99
CA LEU A 249 -1.40 -11.30 -15.78
C LEU A 249 -2.20 -10.00 -15.91
N ILE A 250 -2.12 -9.32 -17.06
CA ILE A 250 -2.90 -8.10 -17.35
C ILE A 250 -4.40 -8.42 -17.31
N ARG A 251 -4.84 -9.52 -17.95
CA ARG A 251 -6.25 -9.94 -17.92
C ARG A 251 -6.73 -10.20 -16.48
N LYS A 252 -5.90 -10.85 -15.66
CA LYS A 252 -6.20 -11.09 -14.24
C LYS A 252 -6.28 -9.77 -13.46
N ALA A 253 -5.36 -8.84 -13.68
CA ALA A 253 -5.34 -7.53 -13.04
C ALA A 253 -6.60 -6.72 -13.37
N LYS A 254 -6.98 -6.65 -14.66
CA LYS A 254 -8.24 -6.00 -15.09
C LYS A 254 -9.47 -6.59 -14.41
N LYS A 255 -9.56 -7.92 -14.36
CA LYS A 255 -10.69 -8.62 -13.70
C LYS A 255 -10.75 -8.31 -12.20
N LEU A 256 -9.59 -8.25 -11.53
CA LEU A 256 -9.51 -7.93 -10.11
C LEU A 256 -10.00 -6.51 -9.85
N LYS A 257 -9.51 -5.52 -10.62
CA LYS A 257 -9.87 -4.11 -10.43
C LYS A 257 -11.29 -3.77 -10.83
N HIS A 258 -11.87 -4.48 -11.80
CA HIS A 258 -13.28 -4.30 -12.12
C HIS A 258 -14.19 -4.71 -10.95
N LYS A 259 -13.83 -5.75 -10.18
CA LYS A 259 -14.58 -6.17 -8.99
C LYS A 259 -14.51 -5.15 -7.85
N THR A 260 -13.45 -4.35 -7.79
CA THR A 260 -13.27 -3.30 -6.77
C THR A 260 -14.12 -2.06 -7.07
N ILE A 261 -14.35 -1.71 -8.34
CA ILE A 261 -15.20 -0.55 -8.74
C ILE A 261 -16.70 -0.87 -8.66
N SER A 262 -17.11 -2.11 -8.90
CA SER A 262 -18.54 -2.49 -8.98
C SER A 262 -19.21 -2.77 -7.62
N LYS A 263 -18.67 -2.24 -6.51
CA LYS A 263 -19.17 -2.42 -5.14
C LYS A 263 -19.20 -1.09 -4.42
#